data_AF-A0A964C0U0-F1
#
_entry.id   AF-A0A964C0U0-F1
#
_cell.length_a   1.000
_cell.length_b   1.000
_cell.length_c   1.000
_cell.angle_alpha   90.00
_cell.angle_beta   90.00
_cell.angle_gamma   90.00
#
_symmetry.space_group_name_H-M   'P 1'
#
loop_
_entity.id
_entity.type
_entity.pdbx_description
1 polymer ?
#
loop_
_entity_poly.entity_id
_entity_poly.type
_entity_poly.pdbx_seq_one_letter_code
_entity_poly.pdbx_strand_id
1 'polypeptide(L)'
;MSISKPKKQQSLKPINSADIQMRAIAYSLDALIPGLYIWLGALKIRIGGSLAEESYPGTIHSPIGIALVFPGYRIYSTYQGSYDP
;
A
#
# COMPACT_ATOMS: atom_id res chain seq x y z
N MET A 1 -11.26 21.57 33.76
CA MET A 1 -11.07 20.12 33.53
C MET A 1 -11.72 19.73 32.20
N SER A 2 -10.91 19.39 31.20
CA SER A 2 -11.17 18.32 30.21
C SER A 2 -9.99 18.31 29.23
N ILE A 3 -9.13 17.32 29.44
CA ILE A 3 -7.88 17.09 28.72
C ILE A 3 -8.24 16.48 27.37
N SER A 4 -7.90 17.17 26.28
CA SER A 4 -8.04 16.68 24.91
C SER A 4 -7.06 15.51 24.68
N LYS A 5 -7.60 14.42 24.13
CA LYS A 5 -6.96 13.11 23.96
C LYS A 5 -5.63 13.20 23.18
N PRO A 6 -4.61 12.39 23.54
CA PRO A 6 -3.31 12.43 22.87
C PRO A 6 -3.40 11.85 21.45
N LYS A 7 -2.89 12.63 20.49
CA LYS A 7 -2.65 12.27 19.09
C LYS A 7 -1.71 11.07 19.04
N LYS A 8 -2.22 9.92 18.59
CA LYS A 8 -1.48 8.64 18.47
C LYS A 8 -0.23 8.86 17.62
N GLN A 9 0.93 8.90 18.27
CA GLN A 9 2.25 8.93 17.63
C GLN A 9 2.44 7.62 16.86
N GLN A 10 2.27 7.64 15.54
CA GLN A 10 2.70 6.52 14.70
C GLN A 10 4.21 6.61 14.53
N SER A 11 4.86 5.65 15.19
CA SER A 11 6.30 5.38 15.21
C SER A 11 6.90 5.40 13.80
N LEU A 12 7.77 6.38 13.54
CA LEU A 12 8.64 6.44 12.37
C LEU A 12 9.69 5.32 12.49
N LYS A 13 9.34 4.12 12.03
CA LYS A 13 10.33 3.06 11.78
C LYS A 13 11.21 3.48 10.60
N PRO A 14 12.52 3.13 10.60
CA PRO A 14 13.42 3.45 9.51
C PRO A 14 12.84 2.92 8.20
N ILE A 15 12.65 3.82 7.25
CA ILE A 15 11.89 3.56 6.02
C ILE A 15 12.77 2.73 5.08
N ASN A 16 12.54 1.42 5.04
CA ASN A 16 13.13 0.56 4.02
C ASN A 16 12.49 0.89 2.66
N SER A 17 13.29 1.05 1.61
CA SER A 17 12.78 1.38 0.27
C SER A 17 11.81 0.32 -0.26
N ALA A 18 11.99 -0.95 0.13
CA ALA A 18 11.05 -2.03 -0.16
C ALA A 18 9.67 -1.79 0.47
N ASP A 19 9.63 -1.30 1.71
CA ASP A 19 8.39 -1.02 2.43
C ASP A 19 7.64 0.16 1.79
N ILE A 20 8.35 1.17 1.29
CA ILE A 20 7.75 2.28 0.52
C ILE A 20 7.04 1.76 -0.72
N GLN A 21 7.68 0.88 -1.49
CA GLN A 21 7.10 0.35 -2.72
C GLN A 21 5.88 -0.53 -2.42
N MET A 22 5.95 -1.37 -1.38
CA MET A 22 4.80 -2.18 -0.95
C MET A 22 3.63 -1.31 -0.49
N ARG A 23 3.91 -0.25 0.29
CA ARG A 23 2.91 0.75 0.69
C ARG A 23 2.27 1.46 -0.50
N ALA A 24 3.09 1.83 -1.50
CA ALA A 24 2.60 2.50 -2.70
C ALA A 24 1.72 1.60 -3.57
N ILE A 25 2.02 0.30 -3.63
CA ILE A 25 1.15 -0.69 -4.27
C ILE A 25 -0.16 -0.82 -3.49
N ALA A 26 -0.09 -1.03 -2.17
CA ALA A 26 -1.28 -1.13 -1.30
C ALA A 26 -2.22 0.08 -1.47
N TYR A 27 -1.65 1.29 -1.37
CA TYR A 27 -2.39 2.53 -1.58
C TYR A 27 -3.04 2.61 -2.96
N SER A 28 -2.29 2.27 -4.02
CA SER A 28 -2.82 2.34 -5.38
C SER A 28 -3.97 1.35 -5.61
N LEU A 29 -3.93 0.18 -4.97
CA LEU A 29 -5.02 -0.80 -5.01
C LEU A 29 -6.25 -0.31 -4.26
N ASP A 30 -6.07 0.26 -3.06
CA ASP A 30 -7.16 0.78 -2.23
C ASP A 30 -7.84 2.01 -2.87
N ALA A 31 -7.04 2.91 -3.45
CA ALA A 31 -7.50 4.09 -4.18
C ALA A 31 -7.97 3.78 -5.62
N LEU A 32 -7.96 2.52 -6.05
CA LEU A 32 -8.41 2.06 -7.37
C LEU A 32 -7.73 2.78 -8.55
N ILE A 33 -6.47 3.14 -8.35
CA ILE A 33 -5.69 3.83 -9.37
C ILE A 33 -5.30 2.79 -10.42
N PRO A 34 -5.59 3.02 -11.71
CA PRO A 34 -5.27 2.05 -12.75
C PRO A 34 -3.77 1.76 -12.83
N GLY A 35 -3.45 0.48 -13.01
CA GLY A 35 -2.07 0.04 -13.13
C GLY A 35 -1.88 -1.46 -13.01
N LEU A 36 -0.68 -1.90 -13.37
CA LEU A 36 -0.18 -3.25 -13.16
C LEU A 36 0.86 -3.21 -12.04
N TYR A 37 0.65 -4.01 -11.01
CA TYR A 37 1.49 -4.09 -9.84
C TYR A 37 1.95 -5.54 -9.66
N ILE A 38 3.26 -5.77 -9.63
CA ILE A 38 3.86 -7.08 -9.39
C ILE A 38 4.86 -6.92 -8.26
N TRP A 39 4.79 -7.82 -7.28
CA TRP A 39 5.78 -7.90 -6.22
C TRP A 39 6.25 -9.34 -6.06
N LEU A 40 7.56 -9.52 -5.99
CA LEU A 40 8.23 -10.80 -5.83
C LEU A 40 9.52 -10.58 -5.04
N GLY A 41 9.46 -10.73 -3.72
CA GLY A 41 10.62 -10.50 -2.84
C GLY A 41 11.16 -9.07 -2.99
N ALA A 42 12.39 -8.91 -3.44
CA ALA A 42 13.00 -7.58 -3.68
C ALA A 42 12.53 -6.92 -5.00
N LEU A 43 12.02 -7.70 -5.96
CA LEU A 43 11.54 -7.16 -7.24
C LEU A 43 10.13 -6.61 -7.06
N LYS A 44 9.98 -5.29 -7.28
CA LYS A 44 8.68 -4.61 -7.32
C LYS A 44 8.58 -3.90 -8.66
N ILE A 45 7.56 -4.25 -9.43
CA ILE A 45 7.26 -3.62 -10.72
C ILE A 45 5.91 -2.94 -10.58
N ARG A 46 5.87 -1.66 -10.92
CA ARG A 46 4.65 -0.87 -10.95
C ARG A 46 4.59 -0.09 -12.25
N ILE A 47 3.55 -0.32 -13.02
CA ILE A 47 3.24 0.42 -14.24
C ILE A 47 1.92 1.15 -13.99
N GLY A 48 1.95 2.48 -13.93
CA GLY A 48 0.82 3.31 -13.47
C GLY A 48 0.80 3.49 -11.94
N GLY A 49 -0.39 3.67 -11.36
CA GLY A 49 -0.55 3.94 -9.93
C GLY A 49 -0.09 5.32 -9.48
N SER A 50 -0.02 5.49 -8.15
CA SER A 50 0.48 6.72 -7.52
C SER A 50 1.39 6.39 -6.34
N LEU A 51 2.21 7.34 -5.92
CA LEU A 51 2.91 7.26 -4.64
C LEU A 51 1.88 7.24 -3.51
N ALA A 52 2.19 6.49 -2.44
CA ALA A 52 1.36 6.50 -1.24
C ALA A 52 1.48 7.83 -0.52
N GLU A 53 0.35 8.36 -0.04
CA GLU A 53 0.34 9.49 0.88
C GLU A 53 1.21 9.20 2.12
N GLU A 54 1.84 10.23 2.68
CA GLU A 54 2.72 10.08 3.83
C GLU A 54 2.03 9.44 5.04
N SER A 55 0.74 9.74 5.21
CA SER A 55 -0.13 9.27 6.28
C SER A 55 -0.75 7.89 6.04
N TYR A 56 -0.61 7.29 4.85
CA TYR A 56 -1.26 6.01 4.55
C TYR A 56 -0.61 4.89 5.37
N PRO A 57 -1.39 4.17 6.22
CA PRO A 57 -0.82 3.18 7.13
C PRO A 57 -0.70 1.78 6.51
N GLY A 58 -1.34 1.54 5.36
CA GLY A 58 -1.52 0.20 4.83
C GLY A 58 -0.33 -0.34 4.03
N THR A 59 -0.03 -1.63 4.15
CA THR A 59 1.00 -2.33 3.37
C THR A 59 0.54 -3.72 2.95
N ILE A 60 1.11 -4.26 1.87
CA ILE A 60 0.87 -5.65 1.47
C ILE A 60 1.79 -6.56 2.30
N HIS A 61 1.19 -7.51 3.02
CA HIS A 61 1.92 -8.48 3.84
C HIS A 61 2.27 -9.79 3.11
N SER A 62 2.03 -9.86 1.80
CA SER A 62 2.43 -11.01 0.98
C SER A 62 3.81 -10.79 0.32
N PRO A 63 4.73 -11.77 0.36
CA PRO A 63 6.03 -11.65 -0.30
C PRO A 63 5.93 -11.71 -1.83
N ILE A 64 4.88 -12.33 -2.36
CA ILE A 64 4.64 -12.50 -3.80
C ILE A 64 3.19 -12.17 -4.17
N GLY A 65 3.00 -11.53 -5.31
CA GLY A 65 1.70 -11.38 -5.92
C GLY A 65 1.69 -10.43 -7.11
N ILE A 66 0.53 -10.39 -7.74
CA ILE A 66 0.22 -9.52 -8.85
C ILE A 66 -1.16 -8.92 -8.62
N ALA A 67 -1.30 -7.66 -9.01
CA ALA A 67 -2.57 -6.98 -9.03
C ALA A 67 -2.68 -6.12 -10.30
N LEU A 68 -3.87 -6.09 -10.85
CA LEU A 68 -4.22 -5.34 -12.05
C LEU A 68 -5.49 -4.54 -11.73
N VAL A 69 -5.37 -3.23 -11.88
CA VAL A 69 -6.48 -2.30 -11.66
C VAL A 69 -6.83 -1.67 -13.00
N PHE A 70 -8.08 -1.87 -13.42
CA PHE A 70 -8.65 -1.21 -14.57
C PHE A 70 -9.54 -0.04 -14.14
N PRO A 71 -9.73 0.95 -15.02
CA PRO A 71 -10.76 1.97 -14.83
C PRO A 71 -12.14 1.33 -14.59
N GLY A 72 -12.98 2.00 -13.80
CA GLY A 72 -14.33 1.51 -13.49
C GLY A 72 -14.38 0.43 -12.42
N TYR A 73 -13.56 0.55 -11.37
CA TYR A 73 -13.63 -0.26 -10.14
C TYR A 73 -13.36 -1.76 -10.33
N ARG A 74 -12.59 -2.15 -11.36
CA ARG A 74 -12.25 -3.55 -11.62
C ARG A 74 -10.84 -3.84 -11.15
N ILE A 75 -10.71 -4.60 -10.06
CA ILE A 75 -9.43 -5.08 -9.55
C ILE A 75 -9.37 -6.60 -9.67
N TYR A 76 -8.26 -7.08 -10.20
CA TYR A 76 -7.87 -8.49 -10.14
C TYR A 76 -6.56 -8.58 -9.37
N SER A 77 -6.56 -9.25 -8.23
CA SER A 77 -5.38 -9.37 -7.39
C SER A 77 -5.23 -10.80 -6.90
N THR A 78 -3.99 -11.28 -6.79
CA THR A 78 -3.68 -12.52 -6.07
C THR A 78 -3.54 -12.28 -4.56
N TYR A 79 -3.50 -11.02 -4.12
CA TYR A 79 -3.53 -10.67 -2.71
C TYR A 79 -4.96 -10.78 -2.15
N GLN A 80 -5.10 -11.45 -1.01
CA GLN A 80 -6.39 -11.66 -0.35
C GLN A 80 -6.40 -11.16 1.12
N GLY A 81 -5.43 -10.33 1.51
CA GLY A 81 -5.30 -9.83 2.88
C GLY A 81 -5.85 -8.42 3.09
N SER A 82 -5.93 -7.99 4.36
CA SER A 82 -6.07 -6.58 4.70
C SER A 82 -4.73 -5.85 4.51
N TYR A 83 -4.78 -4.57 4.21
CA TYR A 83 -3.58 -3.73 4.17
C TYR A 83 -3.17 -3.23 5.57
N ASP A 84 -4.01 -3.40 6.60
CA ASP A 84 -3.72 -2.88 7.93
C ASP A 84 -2.45 -3.48 8.58
N PRO A 85 -1.70 -2.68 9.38
CA PRO A 85 -0.47 -3.09 10.05
C PRO A 85 -0.65 -4.03 11.25
#